data_AF-A0A8S3TFT1-F1
#
_entry.id   AF-A0A8S3TFT1-F1
#
_cell.length_a   1.000
_cell.length_b   1.000
_cell.length_c   1.000
_cell.angle_alpha   90.00
_cell.angle_beta   90.00
_cell.angle_gamma   90.00
#
_symmetry.space_group_name_H-M   'P 1'
#
loop_
_entity.id
_entity.type
_entity.pdbx_description
1 polymer ?
#
loop_
_entity_poly.entity_id
_entity_poly.type
_entity_poly.pdbx_seq_one_letter_code
_entity_poly.pdbx_strand_id
1 'polypeptide(L)'
;MASSTTLCGPCSERHIIKTSEYWCPECEEAICNDCQEHHRVLKATRSHELIPIDKYISLPSCITDIQKSCYYHNEKYQQYCVSHALPICFKCINEHQKCNVIPLDEVTHNAKTSGHLQDLETRLVDLLQNIDRIGKDRMANLDSIQEKKELHLAEIQQIRNQMNKHLDKLEKEIIQDLEEKECQCKKNIQKILSEVEEKKNLIIENQTNLQSIKQHASDLQTFLVMRDIEVKVFENEQYLQSLVETNKLDPVDLTCNVDPGVLSIFDSLKTFGSIEIDMKSSSIRLIREKDKQAQLQVTPTKTIDDLRLILQKTITTGGETITGCCMSVNGEYFFTDYYSCKRLNVIASNGTFKFDMLLDPSYGFDITIINEKTIAITSGYSPEHIGIDIIDTESRKIINFISLPGCPYGITRDQDSLFVCVEGRGIYQINTADYINSHMIRCNLPGSSYVSVFANKIYYTNWSDHSVVCCDRNGSRVWRFKDTSVLKYPSGITVDNDGNVFVVGETTSNVILISNDGKIHRKILPEKYGLFNLSAVFFDKDTRRLLVALTNENAFLYSVAEND
;
A
#
# COMPACT_ATOMS: atom_id res chain seq x y z
N MET A 1 -41.51 18.89 -42.39
CA MET A 1 -42.10 17.82 -43.22
C MET A 1 -43.47 17.31 -42.72
N ALA A 2 -44.06 17.87 -41.66
CA ALA A 2 -45.35 17.37 -41.13
C ALA A 2 -46.61 17.73 -41.97
N SER A 3 -46.49 18.63 -42.96
CA SER A 3 -47.62 19.08 -43.80
C SER A 3 -47.88 18.20 -45.03
N SER A 4 -46.95 17.32 -45.42
CA SER A 4 -47.03 16.53 -46.66
C SER A 4 -47.58 15.12 -46.47
N THR A 5 -47.92 14.73 -45.25
CA THR A 5 -48.38 13.36 -44.90
C THR A 5 -49.87 13.27 -44.61
N THR A 6 -50.63 14.38 -44.68
CA THR A 6 -52.07 14.43 -44.38
C THR A 6 -52.96 14.32 -45.61
N LEU A 7 -52.44 14.69 -46.79
CA LEU A 7 -53.16 14.65 -48.06
C LEU A 7 -52.45 13.73 -49.05
N CYS A 8 -53.26 13.04 -49.86
CA CYS A 8 -52.78 12.21 -50.94
C CYS A 8 -52.12 13.09 -52.01
N GLY A 9 -50.82 12.89 -52.25
CA GLY A 9 -50.03 13.65 -53.22
C GLY A 9 -50.57 13.55 -54.65
N PRO A 10 -50.83 12.34 -55.20
CA PRO A 10 -51.37 12.18 -56.56
C PRO A 10 -52.78 12.76 -56.75
N CYS A 11 -53.61 12.76 -55.69
CA CYS A 11 -54.91 13.43 -55.72
C CYS A 11 -54.75 14.96 -55.67
N SER A 12 -53.81 15.45 -54.86
CA SER A 12 -53.54 16.88 -54.70
C SER A 12 -53.02 17.51 -56.00
N GLU A 13 -52.18 16.81 -56.76
CA GLU A 13 -51.74 17.23 -58.10
C GLU A 13 -52.90 17.36 -59.09
N ARG A 14 -53.98 16.58 -58.89
CA ARG A 14 -55.22 16.65 -59.67
C ARG A 14 -56.24 17.63 -59.08
N HIS A 15 -55.85 18.44 -58.10
CA HIS A 15 -56.71 19.35 -57.32
C HIS A 15 -57.87 18.65 -56.58
N ILE A 16 -57.70 17.37 -56.25
CA ILE A 16 -58.66 16.57 -55.47
C ILE A 16 -58.14 16.48 -54.03
N ILE A 17 -58.93 16.96 -53.07
CA ILE A 17 -58.59 16.89 -51.64
C ILE A 17 -59.03 15.53 -51.11
N LYS A 18 -58.08 14.62 -50.92
CA LYS A 18 -58.31 13.31 -50.31
C LYS A 18 -57.22 13.02 -49.28
N THR A 19 -57.61 12.52 -48.11
CA THR A 19 -56.65 12.17 -47.05
C THR A 19 -55.81 10.98 -47.46
N SER A 20 -54.52 11.04 -47.16
CA SER A 20 -53.61 9.92 -47.33
C SER A 20 -53.80 8.89 -46.20
N GLU A 21 -53.62 7.61 -46.53
CA GLU A 21 -53.70 6.49 -45.57
C GLU A 21 -52.40 5.69 -45.54
N TYR A 22 -51.61 5.76 -46.60
CA TYR A 22 -50.35 5.05 -46.75
C TYR A 22 -49.22 6.02 -47.14
N TRP A 23 -48.01 5.71 -46.69
CA TRP A 23 -46.76 6.34 -47.08
C TRP A 23 -45.94 5.36 -47.92
N CYS A 24 -45.43 5.82 -49.07
CA CYS A 24 -44.50 5.06 -49.90
C CYS A 24 -43.07 5.61 -49.71
N PRO A 25 -42.14 4.88 -49.06
CA PRO A 25 -40.77 5.33 -48.85
C PRO A 25 -39.95 5.55 -50.12
N GLU A 26 -40.27 4.85 -51.20
CA GLU A 26 -39.56 4.86 -52.49
C GLU A 26 -40.01 6.02 -53.38
N CYS A 27 -41.31 6.33 -53.36
CA CYS A 27 -41.87 7.52 -54.03
C CYS A 27 -41.78 8.78 -53.18
N GLU A 28 -41.50 8.64 -51.87
CA GLU A 28 -41.48 9.74 -50.90
C GLU A 28 -42.78 10.54 -50.87
N GLU A 29 -43.89 9.83 -51.00
CA GLU A 29 -45.20 10.44 -51.20
C GLU A 29 -46.27 9.71 -50.37
N ALA A 30 -47.20 10.49 -49.82
CA ALA A 30 -48.37 9.99 -49.11
C ALA A 30 -49.52 9.75 -50.10
N ILE A 31 -50.18 8.59 -50.02
CA ILE A 31 -51.23 8.17 -50.96
C ILE A 31 -52.49 7.70 -50.22
N CYS A 32 -53.67 7.96 -50.79
CA CYS A 32 -54.95 7.46 -50.27
C CYS A 32 -55.20 6.00 -50.70
N ASN A 33 -56.22 5.36 -50.13
CA ASN A 33 -56.61 3.99 -50.43
C ASN A 33 -56.80 3.74 -51.95
N ASP A 34 -57.55 4.60 -52.66
CA ASP A 34 -57.77 4.41 -54.11
C ASP A 34 -56.48 4.52 -54.95
N CYS A 35 -55.58 5.42 -54.57
CA CYS A 35 -54.31 5.61 -55.27
C CYS A 35 -53.35 4.44 -55.01
N GLN A 36 -53.43 3.82 -53.84
CA GLN A 36 -52.65 2.63 -53.51
C GLN A 36 -53.02 1.43 -54.40
N GLU A 37 -54.30 1.21 -54.72
CA GLU A 37 -54.71 0.12 -55.61
C GLU A 37 -54.07 0.26 -56.99
N HIS A 38 -54.05 1.48 -57.53
CA HIS A 38 -53.37 1.77 -58.79
C HIS A 38 -51.85 1.67 -58.66
N HIS A 39 -51.29 2.12 -57.54
CA HIS A 39 -49.85 2.04 -57.24
C HIS A 39 -49.34 0.60 -57.25
N ARG A 40 -50.15 -0.36 -56.80
CA ARG A 40 -49.82 -1.78 -56.79
C ARG A 40 -49.96 -2.49 -58.13
N VAL A 41 -50.77 -1.96 -59.05
CA VAL A 41 -51.02 -2.58 -60.36
C VAL A 41 -50.01 -2.09 -61.41
N LEU A 42 -49.53 -0.85 -61.28
CA LEU A 42 -48.58 -0.27 -62.21
C LEU A 42 -47.22 -0.99 -62.16
N LYS A 43 -46.69 -1.36 -63.34
CA LYS A 43 -45.41 -2.07 -63.44
C LYS A 43 -44.24 -1.35 -62.74
N ALA A 44 -44.27 -0.02 -62.72
CA ALA A 44 -43.20 0.81 -62.15
C ALA A 44 -43.20 0.86 -60.61
N THR A 45 -44.37 0.70 -59.97
CA THR A 45 -44.54 0.95 -58.51
C THR A 45 -45.09 -0.26 -57.76
N ARG A 46 -45.46 -1.35 -58.46
CA ARG A 46 -46.01 -2.58 -57.87
C ARG A 46 -45.11 -3.27 -56.86
N SER A 47 -43.80 -2.97 -56.87
CA SER A 47 -42.81 -3.52 -55.96
C SER A 47 -42.49 -2.61 -54.76
N HIS A 48 -43.07 -1.41 -54.69
CA HIS A 48 -42.84 -0.49 -53.57
C HIS A 48 -43.59 -0.95 -52.31
N GLU A 49 -42.96 -0.76 -51.16
CA GLU A 49 -43.59 -1.04 -49.87
C GLU A 49 -44.49 0.13 -49.44
N LEU A 50 -45.68 -0.19 -48.92
CA LEU A 50 -46.63 0.83 -48.46
C LEU A 50 -46.86 0.69 -46.96
N ILE A 51 -46.51 1.73 -46.21
CA ILE A 51 -46.57 1.77 -44.75
C ILE A 51 -47.82 2.58 -44.35
N PRO A 52 -48.73 2.03 -43.53
CA PRO A 52 -49.84 2.80 -42.97
C PRO A 52 -49.35 4.06 -42.23
N ILE A 53 -50.03 5.19 -42.40
CA ILE A 53 -49.55 6.49 -41.89
C ILE A 53 -49.47 6.55 -40.36
N ASP A 54 -50.39 5.89 -39.66
CA ASP A 54 -50.36 5.71 -38.20
C ASP A 54 -49.07 5.01 -37.74
N LYS A 55 -48.64 3.99 -38.48
CA LYS A 55 -47.38 3.28 -38.24
C LYS A 55 -46.16 4.11 -38.64
N TYR A 56 -46.25 4.87 -39.74
CA TYR A 56 -45.16 5.73 -40.20
C TYR A 56 -44.86 6.87 -39.22
N ILE A 57 -45.89 7.53 -38.67
CA ILE A 57 -45.73 8.62 -37.70
C ILE A 57 -45.18 8.12 -36.36
N SER A 58 -45.41 6.85 -36.02
CA SER A 58 -44.87 6.24 -34.80
C SER A 58 -43.45 5.68 -34.96
N LEU A 59 -42.85 5.78 -36.16
CA LEU A 59 -41.45 5.41 -36.35
C LEU A 59 -40.50 6.38 -35.64
N PRO A 60 -39.36 5.90 -35.13
CA PRO A 60 -38.31 6.76 -34.57
C PRO A 60 -37.89 7.88 -35.54
N SER A 61 -37.54 9.05 -34.99
CA SER A 61 -37.08 10.20 -35.76
C SER A 61 -35.84 9.91 -36.62
N CYS A 62 -35.01 8.96 -36.19
CA CYS A 62 -33.86 8.49 -36.96
C CYS A 62 -34.22 7.82 -38.29
N ILE A 63 -35.48 7.45 -38.51
CA ILE A 63 -36.00 6.92 -39.78
C ILE A 63 -36.74 8.00 -40.56
N THR A 64 -37.48 8.88 -39.89
CA THR A 64 -38.32 9.90 -40.56
C THR A 64 -37.52 11.12 -41.03
N ASP A 65 -36.45 11.49 -40.32
CA ASP A 65 -35.65 12.70 -40.59
C ASP A 65 -34.32 12.38 -41.27
N ILE A 66 -34.11 11.13 -41.68
CA ILE A 66 -32.84 10.69 -42.27
C ILE A 66 -32.62 11.35 -43.64
N GLN A 67 -31.50 12.04 -43.80
CA GLN A 67 -31.13 12.64 -45.08
C GLN A 67 -30.66 11.56 -46.06
N LYS A 68 -31.48 11.31 -47.10
CA LYS A 68 -31.22 10.30 -48.14
C LYS A 68 -30.42 10.83 -49.34
N SER A 69 -29.99 12.09 -49.31
CA SER A 69 -29.16 12.72 -50.35
C SER A 69 -27.80 13.13 -49.81
N CYS A 70 -26.82 13.23 -50.70
CA CYS A 70 -25.47 13.69 -50.41
C CYS A 70 -25.48 15.11 -49.86
N TYR A 71 -24.91 15.32 -48.67
CA TYR A 71 -24.82 16.63 -48.01
C TYR A 71 -24.20 17.73 -48.88
N TYR A 72 -23.19 17.39 -49.69
CA TYR A 72 -22.44 18.37 -50.47
C TYR A 72 -23.03 18.69 -51.84
N HIS A 73 -23.73 17.72 -52.44
CA HIS A 73 -24.18 17.82 -53.83
C HIS A 73 -25.71 17.74 -53.97
N ASN A 74 -26.41 17.44 -52.89
CA ASN A 74 -27.86 17.21 -52.82
C ASN A 74 -28.39 16.19 -53.84
N GLU A 75 -27.53 15.26 -54.26
CA GLU A 75 -27.86 14.16 -55.18
C GLU A 75 -28.11 12.87 -54.39
N LYS A 76 -28.90 11.95 -54.93
CA LYS A 76 -29.14 10.64 -54.30
C LYS A 76 -27.82 9.88 -54.11
N TYR A 77 -27.70 9.19 -52.98
CA TYR A 77 -26.59 8.25 -52.78
C TYR A 77 -26.73 7.07 -53.74
N GLN A 78 -25.63 6.71 -54.40
CA GLN A 78 -25.62 5.64 -55.42
C GLN A 78 -24.41 4.71 -55.26
N GLN A 79 -23.36 5.18 -54.57
CA GLN A 79 -22.11 4.46 -54.40
C GLN A 79 -21.73 4.45 -52.91
N TYR A 80 -20.86 3.54 -52.50
CA TYR A 80 -20.32 3.44 -51.16
C TYR A 80 -18.80 3.44 -51.22
N CYS A 81 -18.17 4.37 -50.48
CA CYS A 81 -16.73 4.42 -50.36
C CYS A 81 -16.28 3.52 -49.21
N VAL A 82 -15.64 2.39 -49.54
CA VAL A 82 -15.14 1.42 -48.55
C VAL A 82 -14.03 2.04 -47.68
N SER A 83 -13.17 2.86 -48.27
CA SER A 83 -12.05 3.49 -47.57
C SER A 83 -12.49 4.46 -46.46
N HIS A 84 -13.66 5.09 -46.61
CA HIS A 84 -14.20 6.06 -45.66
C HIS A 84 -15.49 5.60 -44.97
N ALA A 85 -15.92 4.37 -45.26
CA ALA A 85 -17.12 3.74 -44.73
C ALA A 85 -18.42 4.57 -44.83
N LEU A 86 -18.65 5.27 -45.95
CA LEU A 86 -19.79 6.17 -46.11
C LEU A 86 -20.42 6.13 -47.52
N PRO A 87 -21.74 6.36 -47.64
CA PRO A 87 -22.42 6.47 -48.93
C PRO A 87 -22.09 7.80 -49.62
N ILE A 88 -21.89 7.76 -50.94
CA ILE A 88 -21.58 8.92 -51.77
C ILE A 88 -22.48 9.00 -53.02
N CYS A 89 -22.67 10.20 -53.57
CA CYS A 89 -23.32 10.39 -54.87
C CYS A 89 -22.30 10.29 -56.02
N PHE A 90 -22.77 10.23 -57.26
CA PHE A 90 -21.89 10.11 -58.44
C PHE A 90 -20.89 11.26 -58.58
N LYS A 91 -21.26 12.49 -58.18
CA LYS A 91 -20.37 13.68 -58.24
C LYS A 91 -19.20 13.59 -57.26
N CYS A 92 -19.38 12.92 -56.12
CA CYS A 92 -18.32 12.72 -55.12
C CYS A 92 -17.20 11.79 -55.60
N ILE A 93 -17.40 11.01 -56.67
CA ILE A 93 -16.38 10.09 -57.18
C ILE A 93 -15.11 10.84 -57.58
N ASN A 94 -15.23 12.09 -58.03
CA ASN A 94 -14.09 12.92 -58.41
C ASN A 94 -13.12 13.18 -57.24
N GLU A 95 -13.64 13.33 -56.02
CA GLU A 95 -12.84 13.50 -54.80
C GLU A 95 -12.39 12.16 -54.20
N HIS A 96 -13.01 11.05 -54.64
CA HIS A 96 -12.74 9.68 -54.19
C HIS A 96 -12.07 8.81 -55.27
N GLN A 97 -11.43 9.41 -56.28
CA GLN A 97 -10.82 8.69 -57.41
C GLN A 97 -9.79 7.63 -57.00
N LYS A 98 -9.13 7.83 -55.85
CA LYS A 98 -8.13 6.90 -55.29
C LYS A 98 -8.70 5.93 -54.26
N CYS A 99 -9.99 6.03 -53.94
CA CYS A 99 -10.64 5.20 -52.93
C CYS A 99 -11.31 4.00 -53.57
N ASN A 100 -11.45 2.91 -52.81
CA ASN A 100 -12.26 1.79 -53.24
C ASN A 100 -13.74 2.15 -53.11
N VAL A 101 -14.46 2.19 -54.24
CA VAL A 101 -15.86 2.58 -54.31
C VAL A 101 -16.64 1.46 -54.99
N ILE A 102 -17.73 1.04 -54.36
CA ILE A 102 -18.63 -0.03 -54.85
C ILE A 102 -20.07 0.49 -54.94
N PRO A 103 -20.95 -0.14 -55.75
CA PRO A 103 -22.36 0.22 -55.79
C PRO A 103 -23.02 0.14 -54.41
N LEU A 104 -23.84 1.13 -54.06
CA LEU A 104 -24.47 1.20 -52.73
C LEU A 104 -25.39 -0.01 -52.44
N ASP A 105 -26.01 -0.55 -53.48
CA ASP A 105 -26.91 -1.71 -53.37
C ASP A 105 -26.16 -2.95 -52.86
N GLU A 106 -24.87 -3.10 -53.18
CA GLU A 106 -24.05 -4.22 -52.72
C GLU A 106 -23.81 -4.21 -51.20
N VAL A 107 -23.85 -3.03 -50.56
CA VAL A 107 -23.60 -2.85 -49.12
C VAL A 107 -24.90 -2.79 -48.31
N THR A 108 -25.94 -2.24 -48.92
CA THR A 108 -27.25 -2.05 -48.28
C THR A 108 -28.16 -3.27 -48.38
N HIS A 109 -27.89 -4.18 -49.34
CA HIS A 109 -28.64 -5.41 -49.47
C HIS A 109 -28.52 -6.26 -48.19
N ASN A 110 -29.65 -6.76 -47.69
CA ASN A 110 -29.74 -7.56 -46.45
C ASN A 110 -29.24 -6.84 -45.17
N ALA A 111 -29.17 -5.51 -45.14
CA ALA A 111 -28.78 -4.76 -43.93
C ALA A 111 -29.63 -5.11 -42.70
N LYS A 112 -30.95 -5.32 -42.90
CA LYS A 112 -31.92 -5.74 -41.86
C LYS A 112 -31.66 -7.15 -41.31
N THR A 113 -30.98 -8.00 -42.07
CA THR A 113 -30.64 -9.39 -41.70
C THR A 113 -29.14 -9.59 -41.56
N SER A 114 -28.38 -8.50 -41.54
CA SER A 114 -26.92 -8.54 -41.45
C SER A 114 -26.48 -9.00 -40.07
N GLY A 115 -25.41 -9.79 -40.01
CA GLY A 115 -24.79 -10.17 -38.74
C GLY A 115 -24.34 -8.96 -37.92
N HIS A 116 -24.02 -7.84 -38.57
CA HIS A 116 -23.65 -6.59 -37.90
C HIS A 116 -24.82 -5.95 -37.13
N LEU A 117 -26.06 -6.04 -37.64
CA LEU A 117 -27.22 -5.55 -36.89
C LEU A 117 -27.50 -6.42 -35.66
N GLN A 118 -27.40 -7.74 -35.80
CA GLN A 118 -27.56 -8.69 -34.69
C GLN A 118 -26.47 -8.53 -33.62
N ASP A 119 -25.23 -8.25 -34.03
CA ASP A 119 -24.11 -7.92 -33.15
C ASP A 119 -24.38 -6.65 -32.35
N LEU A 120 -24.83 -5.58 -33.02
CA LEU A 120 -25.21 -4.32 -32.37
C LEU A 120 -26.35 -4.50 -31.36
N GLU A 121 -27.39 -5.28 -31.71
CA GLU A 121 -28.48 -5.60 -30.78
C GLU A 121 -27.97 -6.34 -29.54
N THR A 122 -27.08 -7.31 -29.73
CA THR A 122 -26.46 -8.08 -28.63
C THR A 122 -25.61 -7.16 -27.74
N ARG A 123 -24.82 -6.28 -28.35
CA ARG A 123 -23.98 -5.30 -27.62
C ARG A 123 -24.82 -4.34 -26.79
N LEU A 124 -25.97 -3.89 -27.28
CA LEU A 124 -26.88 -3.06 -26.51
C LEU A 124 -27.42 -3.79 -25.27
N VAL A 125 -27.74 -5.07 -25.39
CA VAL A 125 -28.16 -5.91 -24.26
C VAL A 125 -27.04 -6.07 -23.24
N ASP A 126 -25.80 -6.34 -23.69
CA ASP A 126 -24.64 -6.48 -22.80
C ASP A 126 -24.33 -5.18 -22.04
N LEU A 127 -24.48 -4.03 -22.71
CA LEU A 127 -24.32 -2.71 -22.07
C LEU A 127 -25.34 -2.50 -20.95
N LEU A 128 -26.61 -2.85 -21.19
CA LEU A 128 -27.65 -2.74 -20.15
C LEU A 128 -27.33 -3.64 -18.95
N GLN A 129 -26.92 -4.89 -19.18
CA GLN A 129 -26.52 -5.79 -18.11
C GLN A 129 -25.30 -5.29 -17.31
N ASN A 130 -24.35 -4.65 -17.99
CA ASN A 130 -23.20 -4.03 -17.33
C ASN A 130 -23.60 -2.88 -16.41
N ILE A 131 -24.52 -2.03 -16.85
CA ILE A 131 -25.07 -0.94 -16.04
C ILE A 131 -25.75 -1.51 -14.78
N ASP A 132 -26.58 -2.54 -14.92
CA ASP A 132 -27.24 -3.19 -13.80
C ASP A 132 -26.25 -3.80 -12.79
N ARG A 133 -25.17 -4.42 -13.28
CA ARG A 133 -24.10 -4.95 -12.43
C ARG A 133 -23.42 -3.85 -11.63
N ILE A 134 -23.09 -2.73 -12.28
CA ILE A 134 -22.49 -1.57 -11.61
C ILE A 134 -23.45 -1.04 -10.53
N GLY A 135 -24.74 -0.92 -10.83
CA GLY A 135 -25.74 -0.49 -9.86
C GLY A 135 -25.76 -1.36 -8.60
N LYS A 136 -25.83 -2.69 -8.77
CA LYS A 136 -25.83 -3.64 -7.65
C LYS A 136 -24.55 -3.60 -6.82
N ASP A 137 -23.38 -3.54 -7.46
CA ASP A 137 -22.08 -3.44 -6.77
C ASP A 137 -22.00 -2.17 -5.91
N ARG A 138 -22.44 -1.03 -6.45
CA ARG A 138 -22.42 0.24 -5.71
C ARG A 138 -23.39 0.27 -4.55
N MET A 139 -24.57 -0.34 -4.68
CA MET A 139 -25.49 -0.51 -3.56
C MET A 139 -24.87 -1.34 -2.44
N ALA A 140 -24.30 -2.51 -2.74
CA ALA A 140 -23.65 -3.35 -1.74
C ALA A 140 -22.45 -2.65 -1.06
N ASN A 141 -21.72 -1.81 -1.78
CA ASN A 141 -20.63 -1.01 -1.23
C ASN A 141 -21.15 0.02 -0.19
N LEU A 142 -22.27 0.69 -0.47
CA LEU A 142 -22.90 1.61 0.48
C LEU A 142 -23.28 0.90 1.79
N ASP A 143 -23.88 -0.29 1.70
CA ASP A 143 -24.23 -1.10 2.87
C ASP A 143 -22.97 -1.48 3.67
N SER A 144 -21.90 -1.92 2.98
CA SER A 144 -20.63 -2.25 3.63
C SER A 144 -19.97 -1.06 4.35
N ILE A 145 -20.09 0.17 3.81
CA ILE A 145 -19.57 1.38 4.46
C ILE A 145 -20.32 1.64 5.77
N GLN A 146 -21.64 1.48 5.77
CA GLN A 146 -22.47 1.67 6.95
C GLN A 146 -22.13 0.64 8.05
N GLU A 147 -22.00 -0.65 7.69
CA GLU A 147 -21.61 -1.70 8.64
C GLU A 147 -20.23 -1.44 9.27
N LYS A 148 -19.25 -1.03 8.46
CA LYS A 148 -17.89 -0.71 8.96
C LYS A 148 -17.88 0.49 9.90
N LYS A 149 -18.70 1.51 9.63
CA LYS A 149 -18.86 2.64 10.54
C LYS A 149 -19.34 2.17 11.91
N GLU A 150 -20.36 1.31 11.96
CA GLU A 150 -20.89 0.77 13.21
C GLU A 150 -19.85 -0.08 13.96
N LEU A 151 -19.10 -0.91 13.23
CA LEU A 151 -17.99 -1.68 13.78
C LEU A 151 -16.92 -0.78 14.44
N HIS A 152 -16.43 0.23 13.72
CA HIS A 152 -15.39 1.11 14.24
C HIS A 152 -15.88 1.97 15.43
N LEU A 153 -17.15 2.36 15.44
CA LEU A 153 -17.74 3.02 16.62
C LEU A 153 -17.70 2.11 17.86
N ALA A 154 -18.01 0.82 17.70
CA ALA A 154 -17.93 -0.14 18.79
C ALA A 154 -16.47 -0.37 19.26
N GLU A 155 -15.52 -0.45 18.32
CA GLU A 155 -14.08 -0.60 18.64
C GLU A 155 -13.54 0.60 19.44
N ILE A 156 -13.87 1.83 19.03
CA ILE A 156 -13.46 3.05 19.73
C ILE A 156 -13.99 3.03 21.18
N GLN A 157 -15.26 2.69 21.37
CA GLN A 157 -15.86 2.58 22.71
C GLN A 157 -15.21 1.48 23.53
N GLN A 158 -14.90 0.33 22.92
CA GLN A 158 -14.24 -0.78 23.58
C GLN A 158 -12.84 -0.41 24.08
N ILE A 159 -12.03 0.26 23.25
CA ILE A 159 -10.68 0.72 23.62
C ILE A 159 -10.77 1.66 24.81
N ARG A 160 -11.67 2.67 24.77
CA ARG A 160 -11.86 3.60 25.89
C ARG A 160 -12.23 2.88 27.18
N ASN A 161 -13.15 1.92 27.11
CA ASN A 161 -13.58 1.14 28.26
C ASN A 161 -12.46 0.26 28.83
N GLN A 162 -11.61 -0.31 27.99
CA GLN A 162 -10.45 -1.09 28.44
C GLN A 162 -9.41 -0.20 29.14
N MET A 163 -9.12 0.99 28.60
CA MET A 163 -8.21 1.95 29.23
C MET A 163 -8.71 2.36 30.62
N ASN A 164 -9.98 2.75 30.73
CA ASN A 164 -10.56 3.16 32.01
C ASN A 164 -10.51 2.01 33.04
N LYS A 165 -10.89 0.80 32.65
CA LYS A 165 -10.83 -0.37 33.55
C LYS A 165 -9.41 -0.65 34.06
N HIS A 166 -8.39 -0.42 33.23
CA HIS A 166 -7.02 -0.62 33.64
C HIS A 166 -6.56 0.46 34.62
N LEU A 167 -6.89 1.73 34.37
CA LEU A 167 -6.58 2.83 35.27
C LEU A 167 -7.29 2.68 36.62
N ASP A 168 -8.58 2.32 36.62
CA ASP A 168 -9.34 2.03 37.85
C ASP A 168 -8.70 0.89 38.67
N LYS A 169 -8.10 -0.09 37.99
CA LYS A 169 -7.39 -1.20 38.66
C LYS A 169 -6.11 -0.70 39.33
N LEU A 170 -5.28 0.05 38.60
CA LEU A 170 -4.03 0.59 39.12
C LEU A 170 -4.26 1.54 40.31
N GLU A 171 -5.30 2.38 40.23
CA GLU A 171 -5.72 3.25 41.34
C GLU A 171 -6.07 2.44 42.60
N LYS A 172 -6.87 1.37 42.44
CA LYS A 172 -7.24 0.52 43.57
C LYS A 172 -6.03 -0.18 44.20
N GLU A 173 -5.09 -0.67 43.38
CA GLU A 173 -3.90 -1.36 43.86
C GLU A 173 -3.01 -0.42 44.69
N ILE A 174 -2.78 0.82 44.25
CA ILE A 174 -1.94 1.78 45.00
C ILE A 174 -2.62 2.31 46.26
N ILE A 175 -3.95 2.51 46.23
CA ILE A 175 -4.71 2.89 47.43
C ILE A 175 -4.65 1.77 48.47
N GLN A 176 -4.83 0.52 48.04
CA GLN A 176 -4.76 -0.62 48.94
C GLN A 176 -3.37 -0.76 49.57
N ASP A 177 -2.28 -0.66 48.79
CA ASP A 177 -0.92 -0.71 49.34
C ASP A 177 -0.68 0.43 50.33
N LEU A 178 -1.16 1.65 50.03
CA LEU A 178 -1.05 2.79 50.94
C LEU A 178 -1.75 2.52 52.29
N GLU A 179 -2.99 2.02 52.26
CA GLU A 179 -3.75 1.66 53.46
C GLU A 179 -3.06 0.54 54.27
N GLU A 180 -2.52 -0.47 53.59
CA GLU A 180 -1.79 -1.57 54.23
C GLU A 180 -0.50 -1.08 54.92
N LYS A 181 0.28 -0.21 54.26
CA LYS A 181 1.50 0.37 54.83
C LYS A 181 1.19 1.29 56.01
N GLU A 182 0.19 2.15 55.90
CA GLU A 182 -0.25 3.02 57.00
C GLU A 182 -0.66 2.20 58.22
N CYS A 183 -1.50 1.18 58.01
CA CYS A 183 -1.94 0.26 59.08
C CYS A 183 -0.76 -0.46 59.75
N GLN A 184 0.23 -0.90 58.97
CA GLN A 184 1.41 -1.58 59.52
C GLN A 184 2.28 -0.63 60.35
N CYS A 185 2.56 0.57 59.86
CA CYS A 185 3.31 1.59 60.59
C CYS A 185 2.61 1.95 61.91
N LYS A 186 1.29 2.16 61.86
CA LYS A 186 0.47 2.48 63.04
C LYS A 186 0.52 1.37 64.09
N LYS A 187 0.39 0.10 63.68
CA LYS A 187 0.50 -1.06 64.59
C LYS A 187 1.87 -1.13 65.27
N ASN A 188 2.95 -0.88 64.52
CA ASN A 188 4.31 -0.90 65.07
C ASN A 188 4.50 0.21 66.12
N ILE A 189 4.06 1.43 65.83
CA ILE A 189 4.13 2.57 66.76
C ILE A 189 3.26 2.31 68.00
N GLN A 190 2.04 1.80 67.82
CA GLN A 190 1.15 1.44 68.92
C GLN A 190 1.75 0.37 69.84
N LYS A 191 2.45 -0.61 69.28
CA LYS A 191 3.15 -1.62 70.08
C LYS A 191 4.23 -1.00 70.96
N ILE A 192 5.08 -0.13 70.41
CA ILE A 192 6.11 0.57 71.18
C ILE A 192 5.48 1.44 72.27
N LEU A 193 4.39 2.16 71.96
CA LEU A 193 3.65 2.96 72.96
C LEU A 193 3.16 2.10 74.12
N SER A 194 2.61 0.90 73.84
CA SER A 194 2.15 0.00 74.89
C SER A 194 3.28 -0.53 75.78
N GLU A 195 4.42 -0.90 75.18
CA GLU A 195 5.60 -1.36 75.92
C GLU A 195 6.19 -0.24 76.80
N VAL A 196 6.27 0.98 76.27
CA VAL A 196 6.77 2.15 77.01
C VAL A 196 5.84 2.50 78.18
N GLU A 197 4.52 2.45 77.99
CA GLU A 197 3.57 2.75 79.06
C GLU A 197 3.59 1.67 80.16
N GLU A 198 3.74 0.39 79.80
CA GLU A 198 3.93 -0.70 80.77
C GLU A 198 5.19 -0.48 81.62
N LYS A 199 6.32 -0.15 80.96
CA LYS A 199 7.58 0.16 81.66
C LYS A 199 7.45 1.37 82.57
N LYS A 200 6.75 2.41 82.15
CA LYS A 200 6.49 3.60 82.97
C LYS A 200 5.70 3.25 84.24
N ASN A 201 4.67 2.42 84.14
CA ASN A 201 3.88 2.00 85.31
C ASN A 201 4.73 1.23 86.33
N LEU A 202 5.60 0.32 85.86
CA LEU A 202 6.53 -0.41 86.72
C LEU A 202 7.53 0.53 87.43
N ILE A 203 8.01 1.57 86.73
CA ILE A 203 8.90 2.59 87.32
C ILE A 203 8.17 3.39 88.41
N ILE A 204 6.92 3.79 88.17
CA ILE A 204 6.09 4.50 89.16
C ILE A 204 5.85 3.63 90.41
N GLU A 205 5.57 2.35 90.22
CA GLU A 205 5.40 1.39 91.32
C GLU A 205 6.69 1.28 92.16
N ASN A 206 7.84 1.07 91.50
CA ASN A 206 9.13 1.01 92.17
C ASN A 206 9.45 2.30 92.94
N GLN A 207 9.12 3.47 92.38
CA GLN A 207 9.28 4.76 93.04
C GLN A 207 8.42 4.87 94.30
N THR A 208 7.18 4.41 94.25
CA THR A 208 6.24 4.41 95.39
C THR A 208 6.70 3.44 96.48
N ASN A 209 7.19 2.26 96.09
CA ASN A 209 7.77 1.27 97.01
C ASN A 209 8.99 1.84 97.75
N LEU A 210 9.90 2.51 97.03
CA LEU A 210 11.06 3.20 97.63
C LEU A 210 10.64 4.25 98.67
N GLN A 211 9.62 5.05 98.38
CA GLN A 211 9.10 6.06 99.31
C GLN A 211 8.52 5.43 100.58
N SER A 212 7.75 4.35 100.43
CA SER A 212 7.11 3.65 101.55
C SER A 212 8.12 2.95 102.47
N ILE A 213 9.12 2.30 101.88
CA ILE A 213 10.19 1.60 102.62
C ILE A 213 11.04 2.58 103.41
N LYS A 214 11.36 3.74 102.82
CA LYS A 214 12.10 4.81 103.49
C LYS A 214 11.40 5.32 104.76
N GLN A 215 10.08 5.22 104.86
CA GLN A 215 9.30 5.70 106.01
C GLN A 215 9.03 4.62 107.06
N HIS A 216 8.95 3.34 106.67
CA HIS A 216 8.35 2.29 107.51
C HIS A 216 9.18 1.01 107.66
N ALA A 217 10.27 0.81 106.91
CA ALA A 217 11.03 -0.44 106.91
C ALA A 217 12.30 -0.39 107.77
N SER A 218 12.79 -1.57 108.17
CA SER A 218 14.11 -1.72 108.82
C SER A 218 15.26 -1.56 107.81
N ASP A 219 16.47 -1.32 108.31
CA ASP A 219 17.68 -1.15 107.48
C ASP A 219 17.93 -2.36 106.56
N LEU A 220 17.73 -3.59 107.07
CA LEU A 220 17.91 -4.81 106.29
C LEU A 220 16.86 -4.95 105.18
N GLN A 221 15.58 -4.68 105.47
CA GLN A 221 14.51 -4.70 104.47
C GLN A 221 14.74 -3.63 103.39
N THR A 222 15.20 -2.45 103.81
CA THR A 222 15.54 -1.35 102.90
C THR A 222 16.68 -1.75 101.97
N PHE A 223 17.75 -2.35 102.50
CA PHE A 223 18.88 -2.79 101.69
C PHE A 223 18.50 -3.86 100.65
N LEU A 224 17.67 -4.84 101.04
CA LEU A 224 17.25 -5.93 100.13
C LEU A 224 16.39 -5.41 98.98
N VAL A 225 15.40 -4.55 99.26
CA VAL A 225 14.53 -4.01 98.21
C VAL A 225 15.26 -2.99 97.33
N MET A 226 16.18 -2.21 97.91
CA MET A 226 17.03 -1.29 97.15
C MET A 226 17.84 -2.05 96.08
N ARG A 227 18.46 -3.19 96.45
CA ARG A 227 19.21 -4.02 95.50
C ARG A 227 18.33 -4.58 94.37
N ASP A 228 17.11 -5.03 94.69
CA ASP A 228 16.17 -5.52 93.68
C ASP A 228 15.72 -4.41 92.71
N ILE A 229 15.45 -3.21 93.22
CA ILE A 229 15.05 -2.05 92.40
C ILE A 229 16.22 -1.55 91.54
N GLU A 230 17.45 -1.53 92.06
CA GLU A 230 18.64 -1.15 91.28
C GLU A 230 18.81 -2.03 90.02
N VAL A 231 18.58 -3.35 90.13
CA VAL A 231 18.62 -4.26 88.97
C VAL A 231 17.54 -3.90 87.96
N LYS A 232 16.30 -3.67 88.41
CA LYS A 232 15.18 -3.28 87.54
C LYS A 232 15.39 -1.91 86.87
N VAL A 233 16.02 -0.96 87.55
CA VAL A 233 16.41 0.34 86.98
C VAL A 233 17.38 0.13 85.84
N PHE A 234 18.43 -0.66 86.06
CA PHE A 234 19.43 -0.97 85.04
C PHE A 234 18.82 -1.66 83.81
N GLU A 235 17.90 -2.62 84.01
CA GLU A 235 17.19 -3.28 82.91
C GLU A 235 16.32 -2.31 82.09
N ASN A 236 15.65 -1.35 82.76
CA ASN A 236 14.83 -0.34 82.08
C ASN A 236 15.69 0.68 81.33
N GLU A 237 16.83 1.10 81.87
CA GLU A 237 17.78 1.96 81.18
C GLU A 237 18.31 1.29 79.90
N GLN A 238 18.68 0.00 79.97
CA GLN A 238 19.07 -0.76 78.78
C GLN A 238 17.95 -0.85 77.74
N TYR A 239 16.71 -1.08 78.16
CA TYR A 239 15.58 -1.10 77.25
C TYR A 239 15.37 0.24 76.54
N LEU A 240 15.38 1.35 77.29
CA LEU A 240 15.22 2.70 76.71
C LEU A 240 16.36 3.03 75.74
N GLN A 241 17.59 2.68 76.11
CA GLN A 241 18.76 2.83 75.25
C GLN A 241 18.61 2.01 73.95
N SER A 242 18.07 0.78 74.04
CA SER A 242 17.83 -0.07 72.87
C SER A 242 16.81 0.51 71.90
N LEU A 243 15.82 1.29 72.37
CA LEU A 243 14.85 1.95 71.49
C LEU A 243 15.51 3.03 70.62
N VAL A 244 16.48 3.75 71.18
CA VAL A 244 17.27 4.77 70.49
C VAL A 244 18.24 4.11 69.50
N GLU A 245 19.01 3.12 69.96
CA GLU A 245 20.06 2.47 69.15
C GLU A 245 19.50 1.66 67.98
N THR A 246 18.25 1.20 68.07
CA THR A 246 17.58 0.45 67.00
C THR A 246 16.73 1.34 66.08
N ASN A 247 16.85 2.67 66.17
CA ASN A 247 16.09 3.63 65.35
C ASN A 247 14.56 3.45 65.44
N LYS A 248 14.05 2.83 66.52
CA LYS A 248 12.62 2.62 66.72
C LYS A 248 11.85 3.90 67.03
N LEU A 249 12.56 4.96 67.37
CA LEU A 249 12.03 6.29 67.69
C LEU A 249 12.11 7.25 66.50
N ASP A 250 12.69 6.82 65.37
CA ASP A 250 12.79 7.66 64.17
C ASP A 250 11.38 7.98 63.64
N PRO A 251 11.12 9.24 63.23
CA PRO A 251 9.84 9.62 62.68
C PRO A 251 9.60 8.89 61.36
N VAL A 252 8.44 8.25 61.24
CA VAL A 252 8.02 7.56 60.00
C VAL A 252 7.26 8.55 59.13
N ASP A 253 7.71 8.74 57.90
CA ASP A 253 7.03 9.53 56.87
C ASP A 253 6.50 8.63 55.74
N LEU A 254 5.34 8.96 55.19
CA LEU A 254 4.65 8.20 54.15
C LEU A 254 4.67 9.00 52.85
N THR A 255 5.57 8.63 51.94
CA THR A 255 5.69 9.25 50.62
C THR A 255 5.16 8.35 49.52
N CYS A 256 4.23 8.85 48.71
CA CYS A 256 3.73 8.15 47.51
C CYS A 256 4.40 8.74 46.27
N ASN A 257 5.10 7.89 45.51
CA ASN A 257 5.70 8.26 44.24
C ASN A 257 4.85 7.70 43.10
N VAL A 258 4.21 8.59 42.35
CA VAL A 258 3.39 8.22 41.19
C VAL A 258 4.31 7.89 40.01
N ASP A 259 3.99 6.81 39.28
CA ASP A 259 4.73 6.40 38.10
C ASP A 259 4.70 7.54 37.04
N PRO A 260 5.87 7.99 36.54
CA PRO A 260 5.95 9.03 35.50
C PRO A 260 5.17 8.69 34.23
N GLY A 261 5.00 7.40 33.93
CA GLY A 261 4.18 6.89 32.84
C GLY A 261 2.73 7.35 32.92
N VAL A 262 2.13 7.40 34.12
CA VAL A 262 0.75 7.88 34.34
C VAL A 262 0.62 9.37 33.98
N LEU A 263 1.64 10.17 34.31
CA LEU A 263 1.66 11.59 33.97
C LEU A 263 1.85 11.79 32.46
N SER A 264 2.69 10.96 31.82
CA SER A 264 2.98 11.04 30.39
C SER A 264 1.81 10.71 29.48
N ILE A 265 0.76 10.04 29.98
CA ILE A 265 -0.46 9.72 29.21
C ILE A 265 -1.10 11.00 28.66
N PHE A 266 -1.14 12.07 29.46
CA PHE A 266 -1.75 13.34 29.08
C PHE A 266 -0.95 14.08 28.00
N ASP A 267 0.38 13.92 28.00
CA ASP A 267 1.26 14.57 27.04
C ASP A 267 1.42 13.78 25.73
N SER A 268 1.36 12.45 25.83
CA SER A 268 1.62 11.52 24.72
C SER A 268 0.39 11.28 23.84
N LEU A 269 -0.83 11.33 24.39
CA LEU A 269 -2.07 11.06 23.65
C LEU A 269 -2.75 12.36 23.19
N LYS A 270 -2.41 12.81 21.98
CA LYS A 270 -3.03 14.01 21.36
C LYS A 270 -4.34 13.71 20.61
N THR A 271 -4.50 12.47 20.12
CA THR A 271 -5.65 12.05 19.32
C THR A 271 -5.97 10.58 19.60
N PHE A 272 -7.25 10.19 19.51
CA PHE A 272 -7.68 8.79 19.62
C PHE A 272 -7.30 7.95 18.40
N GLY A 273 -7.16 8.59 17.24
CA GLY A 273 -6.86 7.96 15.96
C GLY A 273 -7.27 8.88 14.81
N SER A 274 -7.01 8.45 13.57
CA SER A 274 -7.47 9.09 12.34
C SER A 274 -8.48 8.20 11.62
N ILE A 275 -9.44 8.81 10.94
CA ILE A 275 -10.34 8.11 10.01
C ILE A 275 -9.89 8.47 8.60
N GLU A 276 -9.50 7.47 7.82
CA GLU A 276 -9.07 7.63 6.44
C GLU A 276 -10.05 6.95 5.50
N ILE A 277 -10.41 7.64 4.41
CA ILE A 277 -11.28 7.09 3.36
C ILE A 277 -10.39 6.63 2.21
N ASP A 278 -10.16 5.33 2.13
CA ASP A 278 -9.40 4.71 1.04
C ASP A 278 -10.33 4.37 -0.15
N MET A 279 -10.07 4.98 -1.31
CA MET A 279 -10.78 4.69 -2.55
C MET A 279 -10.13 3.50 -3.27
N LYS A 280 -10.66 2.30 -3.01
CA LYS A 280 -10.21 1.07 -3.69
C LYS A 280 -10.64 1.05 -5.16
N SER A 281 -9.78 0.51 -6.03
CA SER A 281 -10.14 0.21 -7.42
C SER A 281 -11.24 -0.86 -7.47
N SER A 282 -12.31 -0.62 -8.24
CA SER A 282 -13.41 -1.57 -8.39
C SER A 282 -12.94 -2.87 -9.05
N SER A 283 -13.35 -4.01 -8.50
CA SER A 283 -13.08 -5.35 -9.04
C SER A 283 -14.17 -5.85 -9.99
N ILE A 284 -15.16 -5.00 -10.31
CA ILE A 284 -16.30 -5.38 -11.14
C ILE A 284 -15.84 -5.79 -12.54
N ARG A 285 -16.26 -6.97 -12.97
CA ARG A 285 -15.99 -7.50 -14.32
C ARG A 285 -17.21 -7.30 -15.19
N LEU A 286 -17.08 -6.36 -16.13
CA LEU A 286 -18.09 -6.12 -17.16
C LEU A 286 -18.04 -7.23 -18.21
N ILE A 287 -19.22 -7.59 -18.74
CA ILE A 287 -19.34 -8.42 -19.93
C ILE A 287 -18.67 -7.67 -21.06
N ARG A 288 -17.67 -8.33 -21.67
CA ARG A 288 -17.09 -7.94 -22.94
C ARG A 288 -17.33 -9.11 -23.88
N GLU A 289 -17.74 -8.84 -25.12
CA GLU A 289 -17.75 -9.88 -26.14
C GLU A 289 -16.36 -10.53 -26.25
N LYS A 290 -16.36 -11.82 -26.53
CA LYS A 290 -15.19 -12.47 -27.12
C LYS A 290 -15.06 -11.89 -28.52
N ASP A 291 -14.27 -10.83 -28.63
CA ASP A 291 -13.85 -10.29 -29.91
C ASP A 291 -13.43 -11.45 -30.83
N LYS A 292 -14.12 -11.61 -31.97
CA LYS A 292 -13.57 -12.29 -33.15
C LYS A 292 -12.43 -11.45 -33.77
N GLN A 293 -11.53 -10.93 -32.94
CA GLN A 293 -10.30 -10.24 -33.32
C GLN A 293 -9.12 -11.23 -33.42
N ALA A 294 -9.38 -12.43 -33.96
CA ALA A 294 -8.36 -13.07 -34.75
C ALA A 294 -8.43 -12.37 -36.12
N GLN A 295 -7.42 -11.54 -36.43
CA GLN A 295 -7.25 -10.73 -37.65
C GLN A 295 -7.72 -9.27 -37.54
N LEU A 296 -6.97 -8.43 -36.82
CA LEU A 296 -6.25 -7.28 -37.39
C LEU A 296 -5.63 -6.44 -36.26
N GLN A 297 -4.30 -6.43 -36.25
CA GLN A 297 -3.39 -5.57 -35.48
C GLN A 297 -3.63 -5.44 -33.97
N VAL A 298 -3.19 -6.49 -33.27
CA VAL A 298 -2.63 -6.36 -31.92
C VAL A 298 -1.34 -5.55 -32.03
N THR A 299 -1.29 -4.36 -31.42
CA THR A 299 0.00 -3.87 -30.90
C THR A 299 0.37 -4.82 -29.76
N PRO A 300 1.50 -5.53 -29.82
CA PRO A 300 1.82 -6.57 -28.85
C PRO A 300 1.93 -5.96 -27.45
N THR A 301 1.17 -6.50 -26.49
CA THR A 301 1.63 -6.46 -25.10
C THR A 301 2.92 -7.26 -25.04
N LYS A 302 4.03 -6.52 -25.06
CA LYS A 302 5.40 -7.04 -25.07
C LYS A 302 5.60 -8.01 -23.90
N THR A 303 6.08 -9.20 -24.18
CA THR A 303 6.29 -10.23 -23.16
C THR A 303 7.72 -10.14 -22.64
N ILE A 304 7.96 -10.63 -21.42
CA ILE A 304 9.31 -10.65 -20.85
C ILE A 304 10.30 -11.54 -21.64
N ASP A 305 9.78 -12.35 -22.58
CA ASP A 305 10.57 -13.20 -23.48
C ASP A 305 11.36 -12.37 -24.51
N ASP A 306 10.86 -11.18 -24.86
CA ASP A 306 11.50 -10.30 -25.84
C ASP A 306 12.66 -9.47 -25.27
N LEU A 307 12.80 -9.43 -23.93
CA LEU A 307 13.88 -8.68 -23.27
C LEU A 307 15.23 -9.38 -23.47
N ARG A 308 16.28 -8.60 -23.77
CA ARG A 308 17.68 -9.06 -23.85
C ARG A 308 18.58 -8.16 -23.02
N LEU A 309 19.55 -8.77 -22.35
CA LEU A 309 20.61 -8.07 -21.62
C LEU A 309 21.85 -8.00 -22.50
N ILE A 310 22.34 -6.79 -22.73
CA ILE A 310 23.59 -6.54 -23.47
C ILE A 310 24.59 -5.96 -22.48
N LEU A 311 25.69 -6.66 -22.24
CA LEU A 311 26.74 -6.19 -21.33
C LEU A 311 27.37 -4.91 -21.90
N GLN A 312 27.28 -3.82 -21.15
CA GLN A 312 27.86 -2.53 -21.50
C GLN A 312 29.22 -2.35 -20.82
N LYS A 313 29.33 -2.75 -19.56
CA LYS A 313 30.49 -2.43 -18.73
C LYS A 313 30.69 -3.41 -17.58
N THR A 314 31.95 -3.68 -17.27
CA THR A 314 32.39 -4.29 -16.01
C THR A 314 33.01 -3.19 -15.13
N ILE A 315 32.63 -3.19 -13.86
CA ILE A 315 32.98 -2.16 -12.88
C ILE A 315 33.65 -2.85 -11.71
N THR A 316 34.87 -2.42 -11.37
CA THR A 316 35.53 -2.87 -10.13
C THR A 316 34.96 -2.06 -8.97
N THR A 317 34.29 -2.73 -8.04
CA THR A 317 33.59 -2.14 -6.89
C THR A 317 34.56 -1.64 -5.82
N GLY A 318 35.76 -2.22 -5.75
CA GLY A 318 36.76 -1.93 -4.73
C GLY A 318 36.42 -2.46 -3.34
N GLY A 319 35.36 -3.27 -3.21
CA GLY A 319 34.92 -3.87 -1.95
C GLY A 319 35.03 -5.39 -1.94
N GLU A 320 35.03 -5.96 -0.75
CA GLU A 320 35.24 -7.40 -0.51
C GLU A 320 33.92 -8.16 -0.31
N THR A 321 32.91 -7.52 0.29
CA THR A 321 31.59 -8.13 0.53
C THR A 321 30.49 -7.14 0.20
N ILE A 322 30.22 -7.00 -1.10
CA ILE A 322 29.18 -6.08 -1.59
C ILE A 322 27.80 -6.63 -1.25
N THR A 323 26.99 -5.83 -0.55
CA THR A 323 25.64 -6.19 -0.09
C THR A 323 24.53 -5.40 -0.77
N GLY A 324 24.83 -4.19 -1.24
CA GLY A 324 23.88 -3.29 -1.88
C GLY A 324 24.56 -2.50 -3.00
N CYS A 325 23.77 -2.09 -3.99
CA CYS A 325 24.26 -1.27 -5.08
C CYS A 325 23.18 -0.31 -5.61
N CYS A 326 23.58 0.88 -6.05
CA CYS A 326 22.71 1.78 -6.78
C CYS A 326 23.51 2.67 -7.76
N MET A 327 22.82 3.34 -8.67
CA MET A 327 23.44 4.22 -9.66
C MET A 327 22.74 5.59 -9.68
N SER A 328 23.52 6.67 -9.67
CA SER A 328 23.00 8.04 -9.78
C SER A 328 22.63 8.43 -11.19
N VAL A 329 21.87 9.52 -11.31
CA VAL A 329 21.49 10.15 -12.58
C VAL A 329 22.73 10.55 -13.40
N ASN A 330 23.83 10.93 -12.72
CA ASN A 330 25.11 11.25 -13.35
C ASN A 330 25.93 10.01 -13.75
N GLY A 331 25.41 8.80 -13.50
CA GLY A 331 26.03 7.52 -13.82
C GLY A 331 27.11 7.08 -12.84
N GLU A 332 27.22 7.70 -11.66
CA GLU A 332 28.10 7.21 -10.59
C GLU A 332 27.50 5.98 -9.91
N TYR A 333 28.36 5.04 -9.53
CA TYR A 333 27.98 3.77 -8.92
C TYR A 333 28.33 3.80 -7.43
N PHE A 334 27.40 3.33 -6.60
CA PHE A 334 27.56 3.25 -5.16
C PHE A 334 27.41 1.80 -4.71
N PHE A 335 28.29 1.36 -3.82
CA PHE A 335 28.31 0.00 -3.29
C PHE A 335 28.51 0.01 -1.77
N THR A 336 27.68 -0.72 -1.04
CA THR A 336 27.87 -0.99 0.39
C THR A 336 28.72 -2.24 0.59
N ASP A 337 29.72 -2.16 1.45
CA ASP A 337 30.64 -3.25 1.79
C ASP A 337 30.55 -3.59 3.29
N TYR A 338 30.00 -4.77 3.58
CA TYR A 338 29.48 -5.14 4.89
C TYR A 338 30.53 -5.71 5.86
N TYR A 339 31.18 -6.83 5.54
CA TYR A 339 31.85 -7.67 6.55
C TYR A 339 33.27 -7.22 6.94
N SER A 340 34.11 -6.88 5.97
CA SER A 340 35.54 -6.62 6.22
C SER A 340 35.86 -5.14 6.41
N CYS A 341 35.09 -4.27 5.75
CA CYS A 341 35.50 -2.89 5.49
C CYS A 341 34.58 -1.83 6.08
N LYS A 342 33.29 -2.15 6.35
CA LYS A 342 32.25 -1.19 6.76
C LYS A 342 32.28 0.07 5.91
N ARG A 343 32.32 -0.07 4.59
CA ARG A 343 32.58 1.06 3.67
C ARG A 343 31.46 1.26 2.67
N LEU A 344 31.26 2.52 2.31
CA LEU A 344 30.59 2.92 1.08
C LEU A 344 31.68 3.18 0.04
N ASN A 345 31.67 2.42 -1.07
CA ASN A 345 32.56 2.64 -2.21
C ASN A 345 31.83 3.40 -3.31
N VAL A 346 32.45 4.46 -3.84
CA VAL A 346 31.89 5.29 -4.91
C VAL A 346 32.79 5.25 -6.13
N ILE A 347 32.23 4.84 -7.26
CA ILE A 347 32.91 4.69 -8.54
C ILE A 347 32.31 5.68 -9.54
N ALA A 348 33.18 6.40 -10.26
CA ALA A 348 32.75 7.34 -11.30
C ALA A 348 32.11 6.61 -12.49
N SER A 349 31.35 7.33 -13.30
CA SER A 349 30.69 6.80 -14.50
C SER A 349 31.66 6.20 -15.52
N ASN A 350 32.90 6.70 -15.57
CA ASN A 350 33.99 6.14 -16.37
C ASN A 350 34.57 4.83 -15.80
N GLY A 351 34.16 4.39 -14.60
CA GLY A 351 34.60 3.16 -13.94
C GLY A 351 35.81 3.33 -13.02
N THR A 352 36.32 4.55 -12.84
CA THR A 352 37.44 4.80 -11.92
C THR A 352 36.94 5.01 -10.50
N PHE A 353 37.63 4.45 -9.52
CA PHE A 353 37.37 4.69 -8.10
C PHE A 353 37.44 6.19 -7.78
N LYS A 354 36.40 6.74 -7.12
CA LYS A 354 36.39 8.14 -6.67
C LYS A 354 36.87 8.26 -5.23
N PHE A 355 36.17 7.59 -4.32
CA PHE A 355 36.46 7.59 -2.90
C PHE A 355 35.68 6.47 -2.22
N ASP A 356 36.06 6.21 -0.98
CA ASP A 356 35.28 5.43 -0.04
C ASP A 356 35.01 6.22 1.25
N MET A 357 34.04 5.76 2.02
CA MET A 357 33.68 6.33 3.31
C MET A 357 33.43 5.21 4.32
N LEU A 358 33.98 5.37 5.53
CA LEU A 358 33.70 4.46 6.65
C LEU A 358 32.29 4.70 7.22
N LEU A 359 31.51 3.64 7.36
CA LEU A 359 30.16 3.60 7.94
C LEU A 359 30.23 3.20 9.42
N ASP A 360 30.95 3.97 10.24
CA ASP A 360 31.09 3.70 11.69
C ASP A 360 29.95 4.38 12.48
N PRO A 361 29.30 3.73 13.48
CA PRO A 361 29.62 2.44 14.11
C PRO A 361 28.97 1.19 13.50
N SER A 362 28.21 1.33 12.41
CA SER A 362 27.26 0.31 11.96
C SER A 362 27.73 -0.51 10.75
N TYR A 363 26.85 -1.35 10.22
CA TYR A 363 27.09 -2.16 9.03
C TYR A 363 26.03 -1.85 7.97
N GLY A 364 26.47 -1.41 6.80
CA GLY A 364 25.58 -1.07 5.68
C GLY A 364 25.09 -2.32 4.93
N PHE A 365 23.77 -2.45 4.74
CA PHE A 365 23.19 -3.57 3.98
C PHE A 365 22.83 -3.18 2.55
N ASP A 366 21.90 -2.25 2.40
CA ASP A 366 21.36 -1.86 1.11
C ASP A 366 21.35 -0.33 1.00
N ILE A 367 21.25 0.16 -0.24
CA ILE A 367 21.49 1.56 -0.57
C ILE A 367 20.52 2.07 -1.62
N THR A 368 20.02 3.28 -1.42
CA THR A 368 19.19 3.97 -2.40
C THR A 368 19.54 5.46 -2.51
N ILE A 369 19.15 6.06 -3.62
CA ILE A 369 19.41 7.48 -3.90
C ILE A 369 18.18 8.30 -3.54
N ILE A 370 18.39 9.33 -2.73
CA ILE A 370 17.35 10.31 -2.38
C ILE A 370 17.29 11.40 -3.45
N ASN A 371 18.44 11.99 -3.77
CA ASN A 371 18.59 13.03 -4.78
C ASN A 371 20.03 13.05 -5.32
N GLU A 372 20.39 14.04 -6.14
CA GLU A 372 21.71 14.12 -6.78
C GLU A 372 22.91 14.10 -5.81
N LYS A 373 22.71 14.51 -4.56
CA LYS A 373 23.79 14.64 -3.56
C LYS A 373 23.60 13.76 -2.33
N THR A 374 22.39 13.24 -2.12
CA THR A 374 22.03 12.51 -0.90
C THR A 374 21.64 11.07 -1.20
N ILE A 375 22.18 10.15 -0.39
CA ILE A 375 21.86 8.72 -0.43
C ILE A 375 21.38 8.25 0.95
N ALA A 376 20.67 7.13 0.98
CA ALA A 376 20.24 6.46 2.20
C ALA A 376 20.80 5.03 2.23
N ILE A 377 21.39 4.65 3.36
CA ILE A 377 21.94 3.32 3.60
C ILE A 377 21.23 2.72 4.81
N THR A 378 20.82 1.46 4.72
CA THR A 378 20.31 0.72 5.88
C THR A 378 21.47 0.22 6.74
N SER A 379 21.38 0.49 8.03
CA SER A 379 22.46 0.29 8.99
C SER A 379 21.97 -0.56 10.17
N GLY A 380 22.66 -1.65 10.48
CA GLY A 380 22.29 -2.52 11.61
C GLY A 380 23.45 -3.31 12.23
N TYR A 381 23.10 -4.29 13.08
CA TYR A 381 24.00 -5.10 13.94
C TYR A 381 24.87 -4.36 14.97
N SER A 382 24.83 -3.03 15.01
CA SER A 382 25.27 -2.25 16.18
C SER A 382 24.05 -1.94 17.05
N PRO A 383 23.95 -2.43 18.30
CA PRO A 383 22.78 -2.21 19.17
C PRO A 383 22.44 -0.73 19.38
N GLU A 384 23.44 0.14 19.31
CA GLU A 384 23.29 1.59 19.48
C GLU A 384 22.98 2.33 18.17
N HIS A 385 23.08 1.66 17.01
CA HIS A 385 22.96 2.28 15.67
C HIS A 385 22.22 1.37 14.68
N ILE A 386 20.92 1.18 14.94
CA ILE A 386 19.97 0.42 14.09
C ILE A 386 19.00 1.39 13.41
N GLY A 387 19.08 1.52 12.08
CA GLY A 387 18.32 2.55 11.37
C GLY A 387 18.76 2.78 9.93
N ILE A 388 18.58 4.03 9.47
CA ILE A 388 18.96 4.48 8.13
C ILE A 388 19.93 5.64 8.26
N ASP A 389 21.12 5.52 7.68
CA ASP A 389 22.08 6.61 7.55
C ASP A 389 21.80 7.41 6.27
N ILE A 390 21.56 8.70 6.44
CA ILE A 390 21.41 9.65 5.34
C ILE A 390 22.76 10.32 5.13
N ILE A 391 23.34 10.14 3.94
CA ILE A 391 24.71 10.55 3.64
C ILE A 391 24.69 11.60 2.55
N ASP A 392 25.41 12.70 2.80
CA ASP A 392 25.74 13.68 1.78
C ASP A 392 27.05 13.28 1.09
N THR A 393 26.97 13.07 -0.22
CA THR A 393 28.06 12.54 -1.05
C THR A 393 29.16 13.56 -1.35
N GLU A 394 28.84 14.86 -1.28
CA GLU A 394 29.82 15.93 -1.50
C GLU A 394 30.70 16.14 -0.26
N SER A 395 30.07 16.32 0.90
CA SER A 395 30.75 16.50 2.19
C SER A 395 31.30 15.21 2.78
N ARG A 396 30.83 14.06 2.28
CA ARG A 396 31.22 12.71 2.70
C ARG A 396 30.92 12.47 4.18
N LYS A 397 29.72 12.83 4.61
CA LYS A 397 29.29 12.70 6.00
C LYS A 397 27.87 12.15 6.10
N ILE A 398 27.63 11.42 7.19
CA ILE A 398 26.28 11.13 7.66
C ILE A 398 25.69 12.46 8.16
N ILE A 399 24.65 12.94 7.49
CA ILE A 399 23.97 14.20 7.80
C ILE A 399 22.70 14.01 8.62
N ASN A 400 22.13 12.80 8.62
CA ASN A 400 20.98 12.45 9.44
C ASN A 400 20.96 10.93 9.70
N PHE A 401 20.36 10.53 10.82
CA PHE A 401 20.16 9.12 11.18
C PHE A 401 18.71 8.90 11.59
N ILE A 402 18.07 7.89 11.00
CA ILE A 402 16.67 7.54 11.26
C ILE A 402 16.64 6.24 12.04
N SER A 403 16.37 6.32 13.34
CA SER A 403 16.29 5.13 14.19
C SER A 403 15.10 4.25 13.81
N LEU A 404 15.34 2.95 13.69
CA LEU A 404 14.32 1.95 13.41
C LEU A 404 14.21 0.94 14.56
N PRO A 405 13.02 0.36 14.79
CA PRO A 405 12.80 -0.50 15.94
C PRO A 405 13.33 -1.94 15.76
N GLY A 406 14.03 -2.23 14.67
CA GLY A 406 14.65 -3.53 14.38
C GLY A 406 15.63 -3.42 13.20
N CYS A 407 16.41 -4.49 12.95
CA CYS A 407 17.42 -4.51 11.90
C CYS A 407 16.80 -4.28 10.50
N PRO A 408 17.20 -3.22 9.79
CA PRO A 408 16.76 -2.99 8.42
C PRO A 408 17.65 -3.72 7.42
N TYR A 409 17.07 -4.23 6.33
CA TYR A 409 17.82 -4.85 5.23
C TYR A 409 17.63 -4.07 3.93
N GLY A 410 16.71 -4.47 3.05
CA GLY A 410 16.56 -3.76 1.79
C GLY A 410 15.85 -2.41 1.93
N ILE A 411 16.28 -1.47 1.08
CA ILE A 411 15.73 -0.12 1.00
C ILE A 411 15.55 0.30 -0.45
N THR A 412 14.43 0.96 -0.73
CA THR A 412 14.21 1.61 -2.03
C THR A 412 13.54 2.96 -1.87
N ARG A 413 13.70 3.84 -2.85
CA ARG A 413 12.95 5.09 -2.92
C ARG A 413 11.87 4.99 -3.98
N ASP A 414 10.69 5.47 -3.63
CA ASP A 414 9.64 5.78 -4.59
C ASP A 414 9.10 7.18 -4.30
N GLN A 415 9.28 8.08 -5.26
CA GLN A 415 8.94 9.50 -5.13
C GLN A 415 9.50 10.06 -3.81
N ASP A 416 8.66 10.66 -2.97
CA ASP A 416 9.06 11.31 -1.73
C ASP A 416 9.10 10.36 -0.53
N SER A 417 9.13 9.04 -0.75
CA SER A 417 9.13 8.04 0.31
C SER A 417 10.26 7.01 0.17
N LEU A 418 10.87 6.66 1.30
CA LEU A 418 11.72 5.48 1.45
C LEU A 418 10.87 4.29 1.89
N PHE A 419 11.11 3.12 1.31
CA PHE A 419 10.51 1.85 1.72
C PHE A 419 11.62 0.96 2.26
N VAL A 420 11.50 0.52 3.51
CA VAL A 420 12.55 -0.23 4.20
C VAL A 420 11.98 -1.51 4.81
N CYS A 421 12.59 -2.65 4.51
CA CYS A 421 12.28 -3.92 5.17
C CYS A 421 12.94 -3.99 6.55
N VAL A 422 12.14 -4.19 7.60
CA VAL A 422 12.62 -4.37 8.99
C VAL A 422 12.30 -5.78 9.47
N GLU A 423 13.35 -6.49 9.90
CA GLU A 423 13.28 -7.89 10.34
C GLU A 423 12.25 -8.09 11.45
N GLY A 424 11.40 -9.10 11.30
CA GLY A 424 10.37 -9.47 12.28
C GLY A 424 9.24 -8.45 12.44
N ARG A 425 9.21 -7.36 11.67
CA ARG A 425 8.20 -6.29 11.80
C ARG A 425 7.37 -6.07 10.54
N GLY A 426 8.02 -5.69 9.43
CA GLY A 426 7.31 -5.31 8.20
C GLY A 426 8.06 -4.28 7.37
N ILE A 427 7.36 -3.64 6.43
CA ILE A 427 7.95 -2.62 5.55
C ILE A 427 7.56 -1.25 6.08
N TYR A 428 8.53 -0.37 6.32
CA TYR A 428 8.31 1.01 6.75
C TYR A 428 8.36 1.93 5.53
N GLN A 429 7.29 2.69 5.32
CA GLN A 429 7.27 3.81 4.39
C GLN A 429 7.59 5.09 5.17
N ILE A 430 8.68 5.77 4.83
CA ILE A 430 9.20 6.94 5.56
C ILE A 430 9.26 8.13 4.61
N ASN A 431 8.66 9.26 4.99
CA ASN A 431 8.70 10.47 4.17
C ASN A 431 10.12 11.06 4.12
N THR A 432 10.62 11.36 2.93
CA THR A 432 11.97 11.93 2.71
C THR A 432 12.08 13.42 3.07
N ALA A 433 10.97 14.14 3.25
CA ALA A 433 10.98 15.56 3.60
C ALA A 433 11.22 15.81 5.09
N ASP A 434 10.66 14.96 5.96
CA ASP A 434 10.74 15.12 7.42
C ASP A 434 11.42 13.96 8.14
N TYR A 435 11.54 12.79 7.52
CA TYR A 435 12.08 11.55 8.11
C TYR A 435 11.41 11.08 9.40
N ILE A 436 10.29 11.70 9.80
CA ILE A 436 9.57 11.44 11.05
C ILE A 436 8.29 10.69 10.75
N ASN A 437 7.59 11.08 9.69
CA ASN A 437 6.35 10.46 9.28
C ASN A 437 6.65 9.09 8.67
N SER A 438 6.41 8.05 9.47
CA SER A 438 6.56 6.66 9.07
C SER A 438 5.24 5.89 9.18
N HIS A 439 4.92 5.13 8.14
CA HIS A 439 3.79 4.23 8.09
C HIS A 439 4.29 2.79 7.93
N MET A 440 3.87 1.90 8.82
CA MET A 440 4.29 0.49 8.79
C MET A 440 3.26 -0.36 8.03
N ILE A 441 3.72 -0.93 6.92
CA ILE A 441 2.98 -1.87 6.09
C ILE A 441 3.19 -3.28 6.66
N ARG A 442 2.14 -3.82 7.28
CA ARG A 442 2.18 -5.12 7.96
C ARG A 442 2.38 -6.25 6.95
N CYS A 443 3.54 -6.91 7.04
CA CYS A 443 3.85 -8.11 6.28
C CYS A 443 4.85 -8.96 7.07
N ASN A 444 4.81 -10.28 6.87
CA ASN A 444 5.70 -11.19 7.60
C ASN A 444 7.07 -11.24 6.93
N LEU A 445 8.08 -10.65 7.58
CA LEU A 445 9.48 -10.62 7.13
C LEU A 445 10.35 -11.39 8.15
N PRO A 446 10.40 -12.73 8.09
CA PRO A 446 11.09 -13.55 9.08
C PRO A 446 12.63 -13.55 8.96
N GLY A 447 13.21 -12.71 8.11
CA GLY A 447 14.66 -12.64 7.88
C GLY A 447 15.03 -11.47 6.97
N SER A 448 16.20 -11.59 6.33
CA SER A 448 16.79 -10.55 5.45
C SER A 448 15.99 -10.33 4.16
N SER A 449 14.98 -9.47 4.23
CA SER A 449 14.10 -9.14 3.12
C SER A 449 14.53 -7.86 2.41
N TYR A 450 14.40 -7.85 1.08
CA TYR A 450 14.65 -6.68 0.24
C TYR A 450 13.38 -6.21 -0.42
N VAL A 451 13.28 -4.92 -0.76
CA VAL A 451 12.06 -4.28 -1.26
C VAL A 451 12.32 -3.46 -2.52
N SER A 452 11.35 -3.48 -3.44
CA SER A 452 11.28 -2.61 -4.59
C SER A 452 9.83 -2.14 -4.80
N VAL A 453 9.64 -0.98 -5.42
CA VAL A 453 8.31 -0.37 -5.60
C VAL A 453 8.10 0.07 -7.04
N PHE A 454 6.92 -0.23 -7.56
CA PHE A 454 6.46 0.25 -8.86
C PHE A 454 4.96 0.54 -8.82
N ALA A 455 4.58 1.76 -9.19
CA ALA A 455 3.20 2.25 -9.13
C ALA A 455 2.59 2.00 -7.73
N ASN A 456 1.46 1.29 -7.65
CA ASN A 456 0.79 0.97 -6.38
C ASN A 456 1.15 -0.43 -5.83
N LYS A 457 2.24 -1.03 -6.30
CA LYS A 457 2.69 -2.37 -5.89
C LYS A 457 4.03 -2.29 -5.19
N ILE A 458 4.13 -3.05 -4.11
CA ILE A 458 5.36 -3.30 -3.37
C ILE A 458 5.76 -4.74 -3.61
N TYR A 459 7.03 -4.93 -3.92
CA TYR A 459 7.63 -6.22 -4.19
C TYR A 459 8.69 -6.45 -3.15
N TYR A 460 8.64 -7.58 -2.45
CA TYR A 460 9.65 -7.89 -1.47
C TYR A 460 10.06 -9.36 -1.53
N THR A 461 11.31 -9.60 -1.16
CA THR A 461 11.86 -10.94 -1.05
C THR A 461 11.56 -11.52 0.33
N ASN A 462 11.39 -12.83 0.41
CA ASN A 462 11.38 -13.55 1.68
C ASN A 462 12.49 -14.59 1.64
N TRP A 463 13.57 -14.29 2.37
CA TRP A 463 14.80 -15.08 2.39
C TRP A 463 14.54 -16.52 2.86
N SER A 464 13.88 -16.67 4.01
CA SER A 464 13.58 -17.95 4.64
C SER A 464 12.59 -18.82 3.85
N ASP A 465 11.65 -18.19 3.14
CA ASP A 465 10.61 -18.87 2.37
C ASP A 465 10.97 -19.05 0.88
N HIS A 466 12.17 -18.59 0.47
CA HIS A 466 12.68 -18.63 -0.90
C HIS A 466 11.67 -18.09 -1.93
N SER A 467 11.09 -16.93 -1.65
CA SER A 467 9.98 -16.42 -2.45
C SER A 467 10.03 -14.92 -2.65
N VAL A 468 9.26 -14.47 -3.63
CA VAL A 468 9.03 -13.06 -3.94
C VAL A 468 7.54 -12.81 -3.79
N VAL A 469 7.19 -11.77 -3.06
CA VAL A 469 5.80 -11.41 -2.80
C VAL A 469 5.54 -10.04 -3.41
N CYS A 470 4.44 -9.94 -4.16
CA CYS A 470 3.87 -8.67 -4.55
C CYS A 470 2.66 -8.39 -3.65
N CYS A 471 2.61 -7.20 -3.07
CA CYS A 471 1.46 -6.70 -2.32
C CYS A 471 1.09 -5.28 -2.76
N ASP A 472 -0.10 -4.84 -2.38
CA ASP A 472 -0.44 -3.42 -2.45
C ASP A 472 0.24 -2.63 -1.30
N ARG A 473 0.04 -1.30 -1.28
CA ARG A 473 0.58 -0.43 -0.22
C ARG A 473 -0.04 -0.65 1.17
N ASN A 474 -1.12 -1.43 1.25
CA ASN A 474 -1.74 -1.85 2.51
C ASN A 474 -1.18 -3.19 3.02
N GLY A 475 -0.26 -3.82 2.28
CA GLY A 475 0.32 -5.12 2.61
C GLY A 475 -0.52 -6.31 2.14
N SER A 476 -1.62 -6.08 1.42
CA SER A 476 -2.46 -7.16 0.90
C SER A 476 -1.76 -7.84 -0.27
N ARG A 477 -1.53 -9.14 -0.14
CA ARG A 477 -0.83 -9.94 -1.16
C ARG A 477 -1.61 -9.99 -2.47
N VAL A 478 -0.99 -9.53 -3.56
CA VAL A 478 -1.48 -9.62 -4.94
C VAL A 478 -1.09 -10.96 -5.55
N TRP A 479 0.20 -11.30 -5.49
CA TRP A 479 0.72 -12.59 -5.94
C TRP A 479 1.97 -12.98 -5.16
N ARG A 480 2.35 -14.26 -5.25
CA ARG A 480 3.60 -14.78 -4.67
C ARG A 480 4.24 -15.75 -5.65
N PHE A 481 5.50 -15.52 -5.94
CA PHE A 481 6.34 -16.41 -6.73
C PHE A 481 7.19 -17.29 -5.80
N LYS A 482 7.12 -18.61 -5.97
CA LYS A 482 7.98 -19.58 -5.26
C LYS A 482 8.28 -20.75 -6.18
N ASP A 483 9.54 -20.84 -6.57
CA ASP A 483 10.10 -22.00 -7.25
C ASP A 483 11.56 -22.14 -6.81
N THR A 484 11.79 -23.13 -5.93
CA THR A 484 13.11 -23.37 -5.33
C THR A 484 14.11 -24.01 -6.31
N SER A 485 13.67 -24.42 -7.50
CA SER A 485 14.56 -24.89 -8.57
C SER A 485 15.25 -23.73 -9.30
N VAL A 486 14.70 -22.52 -9.16
CA VAL A 486 15.21 -21.33 -9.85
C VAL A 486 15.61 -20.21 -8.91
N LEU A 487 15.01 -20.11 -7.72
CA LEU A 487 15.28 -19.07 -6.71
C LEU A 487 15.51 -19.70 -5.32
N LYS A 488 16.68 -19.47 -4.72
CA LYS A 488 16.92 -19.77 -3.30
C LYS A 488 17.60 -18.60 -2.63
N TYR A 489 17.17 -18.31 -1.40
CA TYR A 489 17.70 -17.24 -0.55
C TYR A 489 17.80 -15.89 -1.31
N PRO A 490 16.66 -15.28 -1.68
CA PRO A 490 16.67 -14.06 -2.48
C PRO A 490 17.27 -12.86 -1.72
N SER A 491 18.34 -12.27 -2.25
CA SER A 491 19.18 -11.25 -1.57
C SER A 491 19.19 -9.86 -2.24
N GLY A 492 18.47 -9.67 -3.34
CA GLY A 492 18.36 -8.38 -4.02
C GLY A 492 17.16 -8.36 -4.95
N ILE A 493 16.48 -7.20 -5.06
CA ILE A 493 15.28 -7.03 -5.87
C ILE A 493 15.22 -5.64 -6.48
N THR A 494 14.83 -5.56 -7.74
CA THR A 494 14.52 -4.30 -8.41
C THR A 494 13.40 -4.50 -9.44
N VAL A 495 12.84 -3.41 -9.94
CA VAL A 495 11.71 -3.43 -10.88
C VAL A 495 11.96 -2.46 -12.04
N ASP A 496 11.56 -2.87 -13.23
CA ASP A 496 11.64 -2.01 -14.42
C ASP A 496 10.43 -1.06 -14.57
N ASN A 497 10.39 -0.38 -15.71
CA ASN A 497 9.34 0.57 -16.08
C ASN A 497 7.98 -0.07 -16.41
N ASP A 498 7.93 -1.39 -16.55
CA ASP A 498 6.73 -2.16 -16.87
C ASP A 498 6.25 -3.00 -15.67
N GLY A 499 6.95 -2.87 -14.52
CA GLY A 499 6.68 -3.59 -13.30
C GLY A 499 7.17 -5.05 -13.30
N ASN A 500 8.05 -5.42 -14.24
CA ASN A 500 8.73 -6.71 -14.20
C ASN A 500 9.82 -6.68 -13.14
N VAL A 501 9.98 -7.81 -12.46
CA VAL A 501 10.78 -7.91 -11.24
C VAL A 501 12.06 -8.67 -11.53
N PHE A 502 13.19 -8.05 -11.21
CA PHE A 502 14.53 -8.65 -11.28
C PHE A 502 14.94 -9.03 -9.87
N VAL A 503 15.26 -10.31 -9.66
CA VAL A 503 15.54 -10.84 -8.31
C VAL A 503 16.81 -11.67 -8.35
N VAL A 504 17.73 -11.38 -7.42
CA VAL A 504 18.94 -12.17 -7.21
C VAL A 504 18.61 -13.36 -6.33
N GLY A 505 19.01 -14.56 -6.74
CA GLY A 505 19.07 -15.73 -5.87
C GLY A 505 20.50 -16.00 -5.43
N GLU A 506 20.78 -15.89 -4.13
CA GLU A 506 22.12 -16.01 -3.56
C GLU A 506 22.71 -17.41 -3.83
N THR A 507 22.01 -18.46 -3.41
CA THR A 507 22.48 -19.84 -3.57
C THR A 507 22.31 -20.36 -5.01
N THR A 508 21.33 -19.86 -5.74
CA THR A 508 21.14 -20.25 -7.15
C THR A 508 22.04 -19.48 -8.11
N SER A 509 22.78 -18.46 -7.62
CA SER A 509 23.74 -17.64 -8.37
C SER A 509 23.21 -17.22 -9.75
N ASN A 510 22.02 -16.64 -9.75
CA ASN A 510 21.36 -16.14 -10.96
C ASN A 510 20.49 -14.92 -10.65
N VAL A 511 20.15 -14.18 -11.70
CA VAL A 511 19.03 -13.22 -11.67
C VAL A 511 17.80 -13.87 -12.31
N ILE A 512 16.63 -13.63 -11.75
CA ILE A 512 15.35 -14.07 -12.31
C ILE A 512 14.57 -12.85 -12.70
N LEU A 513 14.06 -12.86 -13.92
CA LEU A 513 13.07 -11.91 -14.40
C LEU A 513 11.69 -12.52 -14.23
N ILE A 514 10.79 -11.83 -13.53
CA ILE A 514 9.41 -12.25 -13.28
C ILE A 514 8.49 -11.19 -13.89
N SER A 515 7.47 -11.61 -14.64
CA SER A 515 6.48 -10.70 -15.21
C SER A 515 5.71 -9.94 -14.13
N ASN A 516 5.18 -8.76 -14.48
CA ASN A 516 4.44 -7.91 -13.53
C ASN A 516 3.21 -8.57 -12.87
N ASP A 517 2.69 -9.65 -13.47
CA ASP A 517 1.58 -10.46 -12.98
C ASP A 517 2.01 -11.73 -12.24
N GLY A 518 3.32 -11.99 -12.15
CA GLY A 518 3.91 -13.10 -11.43
C GLY A 518 3.79 -14.47 -12.13
N LYS A 519 3.27 -14.53 -13.36
CA LYS A 519 2.98 -15.80 -14.03
C LYS A 519 4.12 -16.36 -14.87
N ILE A 520 4.86 -15.48 -15.55
CA ILE A 520 5.96 -15.86 -16.43
C ILE A 520 7.25 -15.49 -15.72
N HIS A 521 8.25 -16.36 -15.81
CA HIS A 521 9.58 -16.06 -15.28
C HIS A 521 10.66 -16.65 -16.18
N ARG A 522 11.84 -16.04 -16.15
CA ARG A 522 13.01 -16.45 -16.93
C ARG A 522 14.29 -16.23 -16.15
N LYS A 523 15.19 -17.22 -16.17
CA LYS A 523 16.56 -17.03 -15.68
C LYS A 523 17.32 -16.11 -16.63
N ILE A 524 17.75 -14.97 -16.13
CA ILE A 524 18.61 -14.02 -16.84
C ILE A 524 19.95 -13.98 -16.08
N LEU A 525 21.07 -14.00 -16.80
CA LEU A 525 22.39 -14.17 -16.17
C LEU A 525 22.56 -15.46 -15.32
N PRO A 526 22.28 -16.66 -15.87
CA PRO A 526 22.62 -17.93 -15.22
C PRO A 526 24.14 -18.09 -15.00
N GLU A 527 24.50 -18.86 -13.96
CA GLU A 527 25.86 -19.25 -13.55
C GLU A 527 26.81 -19.64 -14.72
N LYS A 528 26.27 -20.21 -15.81
CA LYS A 528 27.02 -20.54 -17.04
C LYS A 528 27.76 -19.36 -17.68
N TYR A 529 27.42 -18.12 -17.32
CA TYR A 529 28.12 -16.91 -17.76
C TYR A 529 29.30 -16.53 -16.83
N GLY A 530 29.66 -17.39 -15.88
CA GLY A 530 30.78 -17.17 -14.94
C GLY A 530 30.47 -16.19 -13.82
N LEU A 531 29.19 -15.91 -13.57
CA LEU A 531 28.71 -15.01 -12.52
C LEU A 531 28.37 -15.86 -11.30
N PHE A 532 29.24 -15.83 -10.29
CA PHE A 532 29.08 -16.56 -9.03
C PHE A 532 28.91 -15.57 -7.88
N ASN A 533 28.10 -15.92 -6.88
CA ASN A 533 27.86 -15.09 -5.69
C ASN A 533 27.29 -13.72 -6.05
N LEU A 534 26.15 -13.69 -6.75
CA LEU A 534 25.41 -12.45 -6.98
C LEU A 534 24.83 -11.96 -5.65
N SER A 535 24.96 -10.67 -5.36
CA SER A 535 24.49 -10.10 -4.09
C SER A 535 23.38 -9.08 -4.29
N ALA A 536 23.60 -8.08 -5.14
CA ALA A 536 22.71 -6.93 -5.30
C ALA A 536 22.34 -6.67 -6.77
N VAL A 537 21.18 -6.03 -6.97
CA VAL A 537 20.68 -5.66 -8.30
C VAL A 537 19.97 -4.31 -8.22
N PHE A 538 20.17 -3.48 -9.24
CA PHE A 538 19.54 -2.18 -9.36
C PHE A 538 19.16 -1.90 -10.81
N PHE A 539 17.93 -1.47 -11.07
CA PHE A 539 17.48 -1.06 -12.38
C PHE A 539 17.33 0.46 -12.42
N ASP A 540 18.06 1.10 -13.34
CA ASP A 540 17.90 2.50 -13.65
C ASP A 540 16.78 2.68 -14.67
N LYS A 541 15.70 3.30 -14.21
CA LYS A 541 14.47 3.53 -14.96
C LYS A 541 14.67 4.50 -16.12
N ASP A 542 15.55 5.48 -15.97
CA ASP A 542 15.74 6.54 -16.97
C ASP A 542 16.53 6.03 -18.19
N THR A 543 17.58 5.25 -17.93
CA THR A 543 18.45 4.75 -19.01
C THR A 543 18.18 3.29 -19.39
N ARG A 544 17.22 2.63 -18.73
CA ARG A 544 16.88 1.21 -18.89
C ARG A 544 18.11 0.31 -18.76
N ARG A 545 18.94 0.56 -17.75
CA ARG A 545 20.15 -0.22 -17.47
C ARG A 545 20.00 -1.00 -16.17
N LEU A 546 20.44 -2.25 -16.19
CA LEU A 546 20.47 -3.15 -15.04
C LEU A 546 21.91 -3.25 -14.53
N LEU A 547 22.15 -2.76 -13.33
CA LEU A 547 23.38 -2.97 -12.57
C LEU A 547 23.23 -4.23 -11.73
N VAL A 548 24.21 -5.12 -11.83
CA VAL A 548 24.23 -6.39 -11.10
C VAL A 548 25.58 -6.52 -10.42
N ALA A 549 25.60 -6.61 -9.09
CA ALA A 549 26.82 -6.75 -8.31
C ALA A 549 27.02 -8.19 -7.86
N LEU A 550 28.28 -8.64 -7.92
CA LEU A 550 28.71 -9.83 -7.19
C LEU A 550 29.08 -9.42 -5.76
N THR A 551 29.08 -10.39 -4.85
CA THR A 551 29.61 -10.21 -3.49
C THR A 551 31.08 -9.78 -3.50
N ASN A 552 31.83 -10.16 -4.55
CA ASN A 552 33.24 -9.82 -4.72
C ASN A 552 33.47 -8.51 -5.50
N GLU A 553 34.69 -8.33 -6.02
CA GLU A 553 35.18 -7.06 -6.58
C GLU A 553 34.45 -6.55 -7.83
N ASN A 554 33.54 -7.30 -8.47
CA ASN A 554 32.99 -6.89 -9.77
C ASN A 554 31.48 -6.67 -9.77
N ALA A 555 31.05 -5.61 -10.47
CA ALA A 555 29.69 -5.36 -10.88
C ALA A 555 29.60 -5.24 -12.41
N PHE A 556 28.44 -5.56 -12.96
CA PHE A 556 28.18 -5.59 -14.40
C PHE A 556 26.98 -4.72 -14.72
N LEU A 557 27.16 -3.83 -15.69
CA LEU A 557 26.11 -2.96 -16.20
C LEU A 557 25.61 -3.51 -17.53
N TYR A 558 24.33 -3.82 -17.59
CA TYR A 558 23.65 -4.28 -18.80
C TYR A 558 22.67 -3.23 -19.30
N SER A 559 22.57 -3.04 -20.61
CA SER A 559 21.40 -2.38 -21.19
C SER A 559 20.30 -3.42 -21.40
N VAL A 560 19.07 -3.05 -21.03
CA VAL A 560 17.90 -3.90 -21.21
C VAL A 560 17.19 -3.49 -22.50
N ALA A 561 17.47 -4.24 -23.56
CA ALA A 561 16.91 -4.03 -24.89
C ALA A 561 15.71 -4.97 -25.13
N GLU A 562 14.84 -4.58 -26.06
CA GLU A 562 13.74 -5.40 -26.56
C GLU A 562 14.10 -5.87 -27.98
N ASN A 563 13.63 -7.04 -28.40
CA ASN A 563 13.75 -7.44 -29.81
C ASN A 563 12.84 -6.54 -30.67
N ASP A 564 13.39 -6.05 -31.78
CA ASP A 564 12.64 -5.38 -32.84
C ASP A 564 11.68 -6.34 -33.56
#